data_AF-A0A2V7SR95-F1
#
_entry.id   AF-A0A2V7SR95-F1
#
_cell.length_a   1.000
_cell.length_b   1.000
_cell.length_c   1.000
_cell.angle_alpha   90.00
_cell.angle_beta   90.00
_cell.angle_gamma   90.00
#
_symmetry.space_group_name_H-M   'P 1'
#
loop_
_entity.id
_entity.type
_entity.pdbx_description
1 polymer ?
#
loop_
_entity_poly.entity_id
_entity_poly.type
_entity_poly.pdbx_seq_one_letter_code
_entity_poly.pdbx_strand_id
1 'polypeptide(L)' 'MAANGDRLNFTFHGTSAFAPPFTLTFTSYADFTGGTGRFDGASGQAIVTGSLDVRTGAGDGQWEGTVSSVGSSQF' A
#
# COMPACT_ATOMS: atom_id res chain seq x y z
N MET A 1 -8.54 17.94 -5.21
CA MET A 1 -8.70 17.14 -6.44
C MET A 1 -8.66 15.65 -6.07
N ALA A 2 -9.59 14.81 -6.54
CA ALA A 2 -9.62 13.36 -6.26
C ALA A 2 -8.65 12.59 -7.18
N ALA A 3 -8.01 11.50 -6.71
CA ALA A 3 -6.98 10.71 -7.42
C ALA A 3 -7.54 9.74 -8.47
N ASN A 4 -8.72 10.05 -9.00
CA ASN A 4 -9.46 9.15 -9.86
C ASN A 4 -8.70 8.94 -11.17
N GLY A 5 -8.26 7.70 -11.41
CA GLY A 5 -7.51 7.31 -12.62
C GLY A 5 -5.98 7.35 -12.47
N ASP A 6 -5.45 7.91 -11.37
CA ASP A 6 -4.01 7.90 -11.10
C ASP A 6 -3.56 6.52 -10.58
N ARG A 7 -2.32 6.12 -10.88
CA ARG A 7 -1.71 4.88 -10.38
C ARG A 7 -0.58 5.22 -9.41
N LEU A 8 -0.45 4.42 -8.36
CA LEU A 8 0.68 4.44 -7.43
C LEU A 8 1.34 3.06 -7.47
N ASN A 9 2.63 3.02 -7.76
CA ASN A 9 3.41 1.80 -7.88
C ASN A 9 4.22 1.59 -6.60
N PHE A 10 4.28 0.34 -6.14
CA PHE A 10 5.10 -0.06 -5.01
C PHE A 10 5.57 -1.50 -5.14
N THR A 11 6.69 -1.80 -4.52
CA THR A 11 7.07 -3.17 -4.17
C THR A 11 6.74 -3.40 -2.70
N PHE A 12 6.52 -4.65 -2.31
CA PHE A 12 6.26 -4.96 -0.91
C PHE A 12 6.98 -6.23 -0.47
N HIS A 13 7.34 -6.27 0.81
CA HIS A 13 7.90 -7.43 1.48
C HIS A 13 7.38 -7.49 2.92
N GLY A 14 7.36 -8.66 3.54
CA GLY A 14 6.79 -8.76 4.88
C GLY A 14 6.67 -10.18 5.40
N THR A 15 5.90 -10.31 6.47
CA THR A 15 5.58 -11.59 7.09
C THR A 15 4.08 -11.77 7.15
N SER A 16 3.66 -13.04 7.14
CA SER A 16 2.26 -13.41 7.28
C SER A 16 2.12 -14.66 8.14
N ALA A 17 1.04 -14.74 8.91
CA ALA A 17 0.69 -15.91 9.70
C ALA A 17 -0.70 -16.39 9.29
N PHE A 18 -0.81 -17.69 9.02
CA PHE A 18 -2.09 -18.31 8.72
C PHE A 18 -2.75 -18.81 9.99
N ALA A 19 -3.98 -18.38 10.22
CA ALA A 19 -4.87 -18.81 11.28
C ALA A 19 -6.06 -19.58 10.65
N PRO A 20 -6.17 -20.90 10.92
CA PRO A 20 -7.31 -21.68 10.46
C PRO A 20 -8.65 -21.09 10.94
N PRO A 21 -9.73 -21.21 10.14
CA PRO A 21 -9.78 -22.00 8.93
C PRO A 21 -9.26 -21.28 7.68
N PHE A 22 -9.34 -19.94 7.61
CA PHE A 22 -9.07 -19.19 6.36
C PHE A 22 -8.48 -17.80 6.55
N THR A 23 -8.07 -17.41 7.76
CA THR A 23 -7.59 -16.05 8.02
C THR A 23 -6.09 -15.97 7.86
N LEU A 24 -5.60 -15.01 7.08
CA LEU A 24 -4.19 -14.65 7.02
C LEU A 24 -4.02 -13.28 7.65
N THR A 25 -3.17 -13.16 8.67
CA THR A 25 -2.73 -11.86 9.19
C THR A 25 -1.36 -11.53 8.59
N PHE A 26 -1.10 -10.25 8.35
CA PHE A 26 0.15 -9.82 7.71
C PHE A 26 0.66 -8.50 8.26
N THR A 27 1.99 -8.36 8.22
CA THR A 27 2.70 -7.09 8.32
C THR A 27 3.55 -6.98 7.07
N SER A 28 3.34 -5.94 6.27
CA SER A 28 4.09 -5.68 5.05
C SER A 28 4.67 -4.29 5.05
N TYR A 29 5.85 -4.16 4.46
CA TYR A 29 6.56 -2.92 4.20
C TYR A 29 6.45 -2.67 2.70
N ALA A 30 5.94 -1.51 2.33
CA ALA A 30 5.76 -1.08 0.96
C ALA A 30 6.73 0.05 0.64
N ASP A 31 7.47 -0.10 -0.46
CA ASP A 31 8.36 0.90 -1.01
C ASP A 31 7.70 1.48 -2.27
N PHE A 32 7.31 2.75 -2.22
CA PHE A 32 6.71 3.44 -3.37
C PHE A 32 7.80 3.81 -4.37
N THR A 33 7.60 3.45 -5.63
CA THR A 33 8.62 3.55 -6.69
C THR A 33 8.21 4.44 -7.86
N GLY A 34 7.01 5.01 -7.82
CA GLY A 34 6.51 5.95 -8.82
C GLY A 34 5.00 5.85 -8.97
N GLY A 35 4.49 6.41 -10.05
CA GLY A 35 3.07 6.44 -10.32
C GLY A 35 2.76 7.24 -11.58
N THR A 36 1.50 7.61 -11.75
CA THR A 36 1.04 8.48 -12.84
C THR A 36 0.24 9.65 -12.28
N GLY A 37 0.05 10.70 -13.09
CA GLY A 37 -0.72 11.88 -12.69
C GLY A 37 -0.08 12.56 -11.48
N ARG A 38 -0.81 12.67 -10.37
CA ARG A 38 -0.25 13.29 -9.14
C ARG A 38 0.86 12.49 -8.47
N PHE A 39 0.96 11.20 -8.78
CA PHE A 39 1.99 10.31 -8.24
C PHE A 39 3.16 10.14 -9.20
N ASP A 40 3.24 10.94 -10.26
CA ASP A 40 4.42 10.94 -11.12
C ASP A 40 5.67 11.30 -10.29
N GLY A 41 6.73 10.51 -10.47
CA GLY A 41 7.94 10.57 -9.64
C GLY A 41 7.73 10.27 -8.14
N ALA A 42 6.62 9.63 -7.76
CA ALA A 42 6.37 9.35 -6.34
C ALA A 42 7.40 8.40 -5.72
N SER A 43 7.76 8.66 -4.47
CA SER A 43 8.63 7.80 -3.66
C SER A 43 8.23 7.87 -2.19
N GLY A 44 8.62 6.87 -1.40
CA GLY A 44 8.33 6.83 0.02
C GLY A 44 8.21 5.40 0.53
N GLN A 45 7.81 5.27 1.79
CA GLN A 45 7.65 3.99 2.45
C GLN A 45 6.41 3.99 3.34
N ALA A 46 5.74 2.84 3.40
CA ALA A 46 4.66 2.60 4.33
C ALA A 46 4.75 1.20 4.96
N ILE A 47 4.23 1.08 6.17
CA ILE A 47 3.95 -0.19 6.82
C ILE A 47 2.45 -0.41 6.72
N VAL A 48 2.05 -1.62 6.33
CA VAL A 48 0.66 -2.08 6.39
C VAL A 48 0.56 -3.26 7.33
N THR A 49 -0.43 -3.21 8.23
CA THR A 49 -0.85 -4.35 9.04
C THR A 49 -2.30 -4.65 8.75
N GLY A 50 -2.65 -5.93 8.64
CA GLY A 50 -4.00 -6.28 8.24
C GLY A 50 -4.33 -7.77 8.32
N SER A 51 -5.54 -8.08 7.87
CA SER A 51 -6.04 -9.45 7.80
C SER A 51 -6.86 -9.66 6.53
N LEU A 52 -6.83 -10.88 5.98
CA LEU A 52 -7.66 -11.25 4.84
C LEU A 52 -8.17 -12.71 4.95
N ASP A 53 -9.33 -12.98 4.35
CA ASP A 53 -9.82 -14.34 4.10
C ASP A 53 -9.18 -14.85 2.81
N VAL A 54 -8.38 -15.91 2.90
CA VAL A 54 -7.60 -16.42 1.76
C VAL A 54 -8.46 -17.02 0.65
N ARG A 55 -9.74 -17.34 0.90
CA ARG A 55 -10.64 -17.89 -0.12
C ARG A 55 -11.21 -16.80 -1.02
N THR A 56 -11.47 -15.63 -0.45
CA THR A 56 -12.09 -14.51 -1.17
C THR A 56 -11.07 -13.45 -1.56
N GLY A 57 -9.91 -13.44 -0.91
CA GLY A 57 -8.92 -12.37 -1.01
C GLY A 57 -9.37 -11.06 -0.35
N ALA A 58 -10.55 -11.04 0.29
CA ALA A 58 -11.09 -9.84 0.92
C ALA A 58 -10.52 -9.67 2.33
N GLY A 59 -10.24 -8.42 2.70
CA GLY A 59 -9.61 -8.10 3.97
C GLY A 59 -9.53 -6.60 4.21
N ASP A 60 -8.95 -6.26 5.34
CA ASP A 60 -8.64 -4.91 5.74
C ASP A 60 -7.12 -4.74 5.93
N GLY A 61 -6.66 -3.51 5.81
CA GLY A 61 -5.27 -3.14 6.05
C GLY A 61 -5.18 -1.70 6.50
N GLN A 62 -4.45 -1.47 7.59
CA GLN A 62 -4.12 -0.14 8.09
C GLN A 62 -2.73 0.23 7.60
N TRP A 63 -2.62 1.36 6.91
CA TRP A 63 -1.39 1.84 6.28
C TRP A 63 -0.88 3.07 7.03
N GLU A 64 0.39 3.04 7.42
CA GLU A 64 1.08 4.18 8.04
C GLU A 64 2.40 4.43 7.30
N GLY A 65 2.64 5.67 6.88
CA GLY A 65 3.86 5.99 6.14
C GLY A 65 3.81 7.32 5.40
N THR A 66 4.72 7.46 4.46
CA THR A 66 4.86 8.67 3.64
C THR A 66 4.83 8.34 2.15
N VAL A 67 4.22 9.24 1.38
CA VAL A 67 4.31 9.29 -0.07
C VAL A 67 4.68 10.73 -0.44
N SER A 68 5.85 10.89 -1.04
CA SER A 68 6.28 12.15 -1.62
C SER A 68 6.11 12.08 -3.13
N SER A 69 5.77 13.19 -3.77
CA SER A 69 5.73 13.30 -5.23
C SER A 69 6.30 14.65 -5.64
N VAL A 70 6.80 14.77 -6.86
CA VAL A 70 7.29 16.07 -7.36
C VAL A 70 6.19 17.14 -7.42
N GLY A 71 4.91 16.75 -7.37
CA GLY A 71 3.77 17.66 -7.28
C GLY A 71 3.35 18.08 -5.87
N SER A 72 3.95 17.55 -4.79
CA SER A 72 3.52 17.86 -3.41
C SER A 72 4.15 19.12 -2.80
N SER A 73 5.02 19.83 -3.53
CA SER A 73 5.69 21.05 -3.03
C SER A 73 5.19 22.37 -3.62
N GLN A 74 4.06 22.38 -4.34
CA GLN A 74 3.43 23.62 -4.79
C GLN A 74 1.99 23.60 -4.36
N PHE A 75 1.68 24.11 -3.16
CA PHE A 75 0.59 25.04 -2.84
C PHE A 75 0.76 25.53 -1.40
#